data_AF-A0A950G5C3-F1
#
_entry.id   AF-A0A950G5C3-F1
#
_cell.length_a   1.000
_cell.length_b   1.000
_cell.length_c   1.000
_cell.angle_alpha   90.00
_cell.angle_beta   90.00
_cell.angle_gamma   90.00
#
_symmetry.space_group_name_H-M   'P 1'
#
loop_
_entity.id
_entity.type
_entity.pdbx_description
1 polymer ?
#
loop_
_entity_poly.entity_id
_entity_poly.type
_entity_poly.pdbx_seq_one_letter_code
_entity_poly.pdbx_strand_id
1 'polypeptide(L)'
;MFIIPARASAAATWLAAAVLSVAFASVASAQVPTPTVTGPIAAPDIPGTPTHNYIFFAANQAGPRSNPAGPLAEQGYTETEYFFSGSANAYAAPSALATATVVAGPYPYMTRMVVREPADKRRFNGVVLVEWYNVTNGFDAENLWFYDWEHILGEGYVWVGVSAQTIGVNTLTKWNPGR
;
A
#
# COMPACT_ATOMS: atom_id res chain seq x y z
N MET A 1 40.81 74.47 -39.54
CA MET A 1 41.84 73.97 -40.48
C MET A 1 41.61 72.47 -40.66
N PHE A 2 41.21 72.07 -41.88
CA PHE A 2 41.27 70.76 -42.55
C PHE A 2 41.08 69.42 -41.78
N ILE A 3 39.94 68.77 -42.08
CA ILE A 3 39.70 67.40 -42.61
C ILE A 3 40.75 66.31 -42.32
N ILE A 4 40.32 65.15 -41.78
CA ILE A 4 40.30 63.79 -42.39
C ILE A 4 39.44 62.84 -41.51
N PRO A 5 38.52 62.03 -42.08
CA PRO A 5 37.75 61.01 -41.36
C PRO A 5 38.47 59.63 -41.39
N ALA A 6 38.22 58.79 -40.40
CA ALA A 6 38.60 57.37 -40.45
C ALA A 6 37.39 56.48 -40.11
N ARG A 7 37.07 55.59 -41.05
CA ARG A 7 36.09 54.50 -40.89
C ARG A 7 36.71 53.33 -40.13
N ALA A 8 35.97 52.71 -39.22
CA ALA A 8 36.17 51.32 -38.79
C ALA A 8 34.80 50.78 -38.31
N SER A 9 34.12 50.00 -39.16
CA SER A 9 34.02 48.54 -39.05
C SER A 9 33.04 48.09 -37.96
N ALA A 10 31.80 47.81 -38.38
CA ALA A 10 30.81 47.12 -37.57
C ALA A 10 31.23 45.66 -37.42
N ALA A 11 31.63 45.26 -36.22
CA ALA A 11 31.76 43.86 -35.84
C ALA A 11 30.43 43.43 -35.20
N ALA A 12 29.66 42.61 -35.91
CA ALA A 12 28.48 41.96 -35.37
C ALA A 12 28.92 40.93 -34.31
N THR A 13 28.64 41.22 -33.04
CA THR A 13 28.86 40.28 -31.93
C THR A 13 27.70 39.29 -31.89
N TRP A 14 27.93 38.06 -32.32
CA TRP A 14 27.00 36.96 -32.08
C TRP A 14 27.09 36.57 -30.59
N LEU A 15 26.05 36.85 -29.79
CA LEU A 15 25.90 36.23 -28.49
C LEU A 15 25.44 34.77 -28.70
N ALA A 16 26.35 33.82 -28.50
CA ALA A 16 25.98 32.43 -28.31
C ALA A 16 25.36 32.28 -26.91
N ALA A 17 24.05 32.02 -26.84
CA ALA A 17 23.39 31.65 -25.60
C ALA A 17 23.82 30.22 -25.23
N ALA A 18 24.64 30.08 -24.19
CA ALA A 18 24.95 28.78 -23.60
C ALA A 18 23.72 28.28 -22.83
N VAL A 19 23.02 27.29 -23.39
CA VAL A 19 21.98 26.55 -22.68
C VAL A 19 22.66 25.63 -21.68
N LEU A 20 22.59 25.97 -20.40
CA LEU A 20 23.08 25.13 -19.32
C LEU A 20 22.03 24.03 -19.07
N SER A 21 22.18 22.88 -19.72
CA SER A 21 21.36 21.69 -19.45
C SER A 21 21.76 21.11 -18.09
N VAL A 22 20.99 21.42 -17.05
CA VAL A 22 21.10 20.70 -15.77
C VAL A 22 20.54 19.30 -16.00
N ALA A 23 21.44 18.32 -16.12
CA ALA A 23 21.06 16.92 -16.13
C ALA A 23 20.60 16.54 -14.70
N PHE A 24 19.29 16.41 -14.50
CA PHE A 24 18.78 15.71 -13.32
C PHE A 24 19.15 14.23 -13.46
N ALA A 25 20.05 13.75 -12.61
CA ALA A 25 20.28 12.32 -12.49
C ALA A 25 18.99 11.67 -11.99
N SER A 26 18.33 10.88 -12.84
CA SER A 26 17.20 10.06 -12.43
C SER A 26 17.71 9.03 -11.43
N VAL A 27 17.27 9.11 -10.18
CA VAL A 27 17.44 8.02 -9.22
C VAL A 27 16.63 6.84 -9.78
N ALA A 28 17.32 5.84 -10.33
CA ALA A 28 16.66 4.62 -10.79
C ALA A 28 16.11 3.90 -9.55
N SER A 29 14.82 4.09 -9.27
CA SER A 29 14.11 3.23 -8.32
C SER A 29 14.04 1.84 -8.94
N ALA A 30 14.39 0.80 -8.17
CA ALA A 30 14.07 -0.56 -8.57
C ALA A 30 12.55 -0.62 -8.81
N GLN A 31 12.15 -1.04 -10.01
CA GLN A 31 10.74 -1.22 -10.34
C GLN A 31 10.25 -2.46 -9.58
N VAL A 32 9.52 -2.25 -8.48
CA VAL A 32 8.86 -3.33 -7.76
C VAL A 32 7.75 -3.88 -8.66
N PRO A 33 7.76 -5.17 -9.01
CA PRO A 33 6.70 -5.75 -9.82
C PRO A 33 5.34 -5.60 -9.12
N THR A 34 4.31 -5.19 -9.86
CA THR A 34 2.94 -5.16 -9.35
C THR A 34 2.49 -6.59 -9.05
N PRO A 35 2.01 -6.90 -7.83
CA PRO A 35 1.52 -8.23 -7.51
C PRO A 35 0.23 -8.56 -8.26
N THR A 36 0.01 -9.85 -8.50
CA THR A 36 -1.28 -10.37 -8.96
C THR A 36 -2.24 -10.40 -7.78
N VAL A 37 -3.46 -9.87 -7.95
CA VAL A 37 -4.51 -9.87 -6.92
C VAL A 37 -5.61 -10.86 -7.32
N THR A 38 -6.02 -11.70 -6.37
CA THR A 38 -7.12 -12.67 -6.48
C THR A 38 -8.16 -12.36 -5.42
N GLY A 39 -9.43 -12.29 -5.83
CA GLY A 39 -10.55 -12.09 -4.92
C GLY A 39 -11.71 -11.32 -5.58
N PRO A 40 -12.74 -10.95 -4.81
CA PRO A 40 -12.90 -11.14 -3.35
C PRO A 40 -12.79 -12.59 -2.90
N ILE A 41 -12.20 -12.84 -1.74
CA ILE A 41 -12.25 -14.17 -1.10
C ILE A 41 -13.61 -14.33 -0.44
N ALA A 42 -14.30 -15.42 -0.75
CA ALA A 42 -15.60 -15.71 -0.16
C ALA A 42 -15.47 -15.82 1.37
N ALA A 43 -16.43 -15.19 2.06
CA ALA A 43 -16.58 -15.19 3.51
C ALA A 43 -18.08 -15.35 3.84
N PRO A 44 -18.69 -16.51 3.53
CA PRO A 44 -20.14 -16.70 3.63
C PRO A 44 -20.66 -16.81 5.07
N ASP A 45 -19.77 -17.08 6.03
CA ASP A 45 -20.16 -17.32 7.40
C ASP A 45 -20.27 -16.02 8.20
N ILE A 46 -21.13 -16.05 9.22
CA ILE A 46 -21.21 -14.97 10.21
C ILE A 46 -19.98 -15.07 11.14
N PRO A 47 -19.31 -13.96 11.46
CA PRO A 47 -18.22 -13.95 12.44
C PRO A 47 -18.62 -14.62 13.77
N GLY A 48 -17.83 -15.62 14.17
CA GLY A 48 -18.09 -16.48 15.33
C GLY A 48 -18.55 -17.91 14.97
N THR A 49 -18.86 -18.19 13.70
CA THR A 49 -19.22 -19.55 13.25
C THR A 49 -18.02 -20.51 13.40
N PRO A 50 -18.19 -21.74 13.91
CA PRO A 50 -17.07 -22.66 14.16
C PRO A 50 -16.24 -23.08 12.95
N THR A 51 -16.81 -22.95 11.74
CA THR A 51 -16.14 -23.19 10.45
C THR A 51 -15.11 -22.14 10.10
N HIS A 52 -15.17 -20.96 10.74
CA HIS A 52 -14.23 -19.86 10.52
C HIS A 52 -14.13 -19.41 9.04
N ASN A 53 -15.17 -19.57 8.22
CA ASN A 53 -15.17 -19.10 6.84
C ASN A 53 -15.64 -17.64 6.73
N TYR A 54 -14.93 -16.78 7.46
CA TYR A 54 -15.10 -15.34 7.50
C TYR A 54 -13.76 -14.65 7.72
N ILE A 55 -13.70 -13.34 7.51
CA ILE A 55 -12.48 -12.54 7.65
C ILE A 55 -11.99 -12.60 9.10
N PHE A 56 -10.73 -13.02 9.29
CA PHE A 56 -10.11 -13.03 10.62
C PHE A 56 -10.05 -11.61 11.17
N PHE A 57 -10.55 -11.40 12.39
CA PHE A 57 -10.88 -10.08 12.93
C PHE A 57 -11.84 -9.25 12.07
N ALA A 58 -12.94 -9.85 11.61
CA ALA A 58 -14.05 -9.07 11.06
C ALA A 58 -14.37 -7.89 11.99
N ALA A 59 -14.67 -6.72 11.41
CA ALA A 59 -14.78 -5.39 12.04
C ALA A 59 -15.91 -5.20 13.08
N ASN A 60 -15.99 -6.12 14.03
CA ASN A 60 -17.09 -6.32 14.97
C ASN A 60 -17.22 -5.25 16.05
N GLN A 61 -16.22 -4.39 16.21
CA GLN A 61 -16.29 -3.23 17.09
C GLN A 61 -17.09 -2.08 16.47
N ALA A 62 -17.22 -2.07 15.14
CA ALA A 62 -17.91 -1.04 14.38
C ALA A 62 -19.36 -1.42 14.04
N GLY A 63 -19.85 -2.57 14.50
CA GLY A 63 -21.23 -3.00 14.34
C GLY A 63 -21.48 -4.46 14.74
N PRO A 64 -22.74 -4.93 14.72
CA PRO A 64 -23.10 -6.27 15.18
C PRO A 64 -22.47 -7.38 14.33
N ARG A 65 -21.77 -8.33 14.98
CA ARG A 65 -21.18 -9.50 14.31
C ARG A 65 -22.20 -10.29 13.47
N SER A 66 -23.43 -10.34 13.96
CA SER A 66 -24.54 -11.10 13.37
C SER A 66 -25.20 -10.43 12.17
N ASN A 67 -24.75 -9.24 11.76
CA ASN A 67 -25.33 -8.57 10.59
C ASN A 67 -24.99 -9.38 9.32
N PRO A 68 -25.98 -9.88 8.56
CA PRO A 68 -25.74 -10.70 7.37
C PRO A 68 -25.09 -9.92 6.22
N ALA A 69 -25.17 -8.59 6.22
CA ALA A 69 -24.45 -7.74 5.28
C ALA A 69 -22.99 -7.44 5.73
N GLY A 70 -22.59 -7.94 6.91
CA GLY A 70 -21.27 -7.76 7.51
C GLY A 70 -21.25 -6.68 8.60
N PRO A 71 -20.24 -6.68 9.48
CA PRO A 71 -20.19 -5.80 10.66
C PRO A 71 -20.13 -4.30 10.35
N LEU A 72 -19.67 -3.91 9.14
CA LEU A 72 -19.54 -2.51 8.72
C LEU A 72 -20.76 -1.95 7.96
N ALA A 73 -21.75 -2.79 7.66
CA ALA A 73 -22.87 -2.39 6.82
C ALA A 73 -23.62 -1.17 7.40
N GLU A 74 -23.83 -1.14 8.72
CA GLU A 74 -24.50 -0.04 9.42
C GLU A 74 -23.68 1.26 9.42
N GLN A 75 -22.37 1.19 9.19
CA GLN A 75 -21.49 2.35 9.05
C GLN A 75 -21.40 2.86 7.60
N GLY A 76 -22.09 2.19 6.67
CA GLY A 76 -22.01 2.47 5.24
C GLY A 76 -20.64 2.11 4.65
N TYR A 77 -19.99 1.09 5.21
CA TYR A 77 -18.70 0.57 4.77
C TYR A 77 -18.81 -0.92 4.40
N THR A 78 -17.91 -1.36 3.53
CA THR A 78 -17.73 -2.77 3.17
C THR A 78 -16.39 -3.27 3.70
N GLU A 79 -16.31 -4.56 4.03
CA GLU A 79 -15.09 -5.26 4.40
C GLU A 79 -14.88 -6.40 3.39
N THR A 80 -13.70 -6.49 2.79
CA THR A 80 -13.42 -7.49 1.75
C THR A 80 -11.99 -7.99 1.84
N GLU A 81 -11.82 -9.30 1.77
CA GLU A 81 -10.50 -9.93 1.78
C GLU A 81 -10.04 -10.27 0.37
N TYR A 82 -8.75 -10.05 0.12
CA TYR A 82 -8.08 -10.37 -1.12
C TYR A 82 -6.79 -11.10 -0.84
N PHE A 83 -6.44 -11.95 -1.79
CA PHE A 83 -5.17 -12.60 -1.91
C PHE A 83 -4.30 -11.83 -2.90
N PHE A 84 -3.02 -11.68 -2.60
CA PHE A 84 -2.06 -11.14 -3.55
C PHE A 84 -0.77 -11.96 -3.57
N SER A 85 -0.20 -12.12 -4.76
CA SER A 85 0.95 -12.98 -5.00
C SER A 85 1.91 -12.36 -5.99
N GLY A 86 3.15 -12.81 -5.95
CA GLY A 86 4.20 -12.30 -6.80
C GLY A 86 5.53 -12.97 -6.52
N SER A 87 6.62 -12.24 -6.78
CA SER A 87 7.98 -12.68 -6.48
C SER A 87 8.72 -11.63 -5.64
N ALA A 88 9.46 -12.10 -4.63
CA ALA A 88 10.24 -11.27 -3.73
C ALA A 88 11.69 -11.74 -3.65
N ASN A 89 12.60 -10.80 -3.39
CA ASN A 89 14.01 -11.09 -3.15
C ASN A 89 14.33 -11.02 -1.66
N ALA A 90 15.34 -11.77 -1.22
CA ALA A 90 15.99 -11.56 0.05
C ALA A 90 17.06 -10.46 -0.10
N TYR A 91 17.14 -9.58 0.89
CA TYR A 91 18.06 -8.45 0.90
C TYR A 91 18.95 -8.49 2.14
N ALA A 92 20.18 -8.00 2.00
CA ALA A 92 21.09 -7.73 3.12
C ALA A 92 21.51 -6.26 3.07
N ALA A 93 21.49 -5.60 4.23
CA ALA A 93 21.97 -4.24 4.38
C ALA A 93 23.10 -4.22 5.43
N PRO A 94 24.19 -3.48 5.21
CA PRO A 94 25.29 -3.38 6.17
C PRO A 94 24.91 -2.62 7.44
N SER A 95 23.81 -1.87 7.43
CA SER A 95 23.17 -1.25 8.60
C SER A 95 21.69 -0.99 8.31
N ALA A 96 20.89 -0.65 9.34
CA ALA A 96 19.44 -0.49 9.23
C ALA A 96 18.99 0.59 8.21
N LEU A 97 19.82 1.60 7.96
CA LEU A 97 19.51 2.71 7.06
C LEU A 97 20.28 2.65 5.74
N ALA A 98 21.13 1.64 5.55
CA ALA A 98 21.88 1.49 4.32
C ALA A 98 21.01 0.91 3.21
N THR A 99 21.31 1.28 1.96
CA THR A 99 20.74 0.63 0.79
C THR A 99 21.07 -0.87 0.82
N ALA A 100 20.03 -1.70 0.81
CA ALA A 100 20.19 -3.14 0.83
C ALA A 100 20.52 -3.69 -0.56
N THR A 101 21.29 -4.77 -0.61
CA THR A 101 21.60 -5.51 -1.83
C THR A 101 20.85 -6.83 -1.86
N VAL A 102 20.37 -7.25 -3.04
CA VAL A 102 19.78 -8.57 -3.23
C VAL A 102 20.83 -9.64 -2.96
N VAL A 103 20.51 -10.61 -2.11
CA VAL A 103 21.38 -11.76 -1.79
C VAL A 103 20.79 -13.10 -2.24
N ALA A 104 19.48 -13.15 -2.51
CA ALA A 104 18.80 -14.34 -2.98
C ALA A 104 17.40 -14.01 -3.57
N GLY A 105 16.84 -14.95 -4.34
CA GLY A 105 15.56 -14.81 -5.04
C GLY A 105 15.68 -14.88 -6.56
N PRO A 106 14.58 -14.65 -7.31
CA PRO A 106 13.23 -14.39 -6.81
C PRO A 106 12.56 -15.63 -6.20
N TYR A 107 11.82 -15.44 -5.10
CA TYR A 107 10.97 -16.46 -4.49
C TYR A 107 9.49 -16.11 -4.67
N PRO A 108 8.64 -17.10 -5.02
CA PRO A 108 7.21 -16.86 -5.07
C PRO A 108 6.69 -16.57 -3.65
N TYR A 109 5.76 -15.62 -3.55
CA TYR A 109 5.00 -15.40 -2.33
C TYR A 109 3.52 -15.29 -2.64
N MET A 110 2.74 -15.57 -1.61
CA MET A 110 1.30 -15.39 -1.56
C MET A 110 0.99 -14.91 -0.15
N THR A 111 0.26 -13.81 -0.01
CA THR A 111 -0.29 -13.37 1.26
C THR A 111 -1.61 -12.62 1.04
N ARG A 112 -2.20 -12.05 2.09
CA ARG A 112 -3.52 -11.43 2.02
C ARG A 112 -3.54 -9.96 2.43
N MET A 113 -4.60 -9.28 2.00
CA MET A 113 -5.01 -7.98 2.51
C MET A 113 -6.51 -7.96 2.80
N VAL A 114 -6.92 -7.18 3.78
CA VAL A 114 -8.33 -6.85 4.06
C VAL A 114 -8.53 -5.38 3.75
N VAL A 115 -9.51 -5.08 2.91
CA VAL A 115 -9.88 -3.73 2.50
C VAL A 115 -11.20 -3.36 3.19
N ARG A 116 -11.18 -2.23 3.90
CA ARG A 116 -12.37 -1.59 4.48
C ARG A 116 -12.56 -0.24 3.81
N GLU A 117 -13.70 -0.05 3.15
CA GLU A 117 -13.91 1.13 2.32
C GLU A 117 -15.37 1.59 2.33
N PRO A 118 -15.65 2.86 2.04
CA PRO A 118 -17.02 3.33 1.90
C PRO A 118 -17.80 2.52 0.85
N ALA A 119 -19.01 2.11 1.20
CA ALA A 119 -19.93 1.46 0.26
C ALA A 119 -20.34 2.44 -0.85
N ASP A 120 -20.57 3.70 -0.48
CA ASP A 120 -20.71 4.81 -1.43
C ASP A 120 -19.35 5.48 -1.67
N LYS A 121 -18.77 5.28 -2.85
CA LYS A 121 -17.46 5.80 -3.23
C LYS A 121 -17.35 7.32 -3.17
N ARG A 122 -18.48 8.05 -3.18
CA ARG A 122 -18.48 9.52 -3.04
C ARG A 122 -18.08 9.98 -1.64
N ARG A 123 -18.14 9.09 -0.64
CA ARG A 123 -17.66 9.36 0.72
C ARG A 123 -16.16 9.18 0.88
N PHE A 124 -15.46 8.62 -0.12
CA PHE A 124 -14.02 8.42 -0.04
C PHE A 124 -13.30 9.78 -0.06
N ASN A 125 -12.42 10.01 0.93
CA ASN A 125 -11.69 11.26 1.08
C ASN A 125 -10.39 11.35 0.25
N GLY A 126 -10.05 10.32 -0.52
CA GLY A 126 -8.84 10.27 -1.34
C GLY A 126 -7.62 9.68 -0.65
N VAL A 127 -7.72 9.26 0.61
CA VAL A 127 -6.58 8.72 1.39
C VAL A 127 -6.77 7.25 1.74
N VAL A 128 -5.79 6.45 1.34
CA VAL A 128 -5.70 5.03 1.71
C VAL A 128 -4.71 4.87 2.86
N LEU A 129 -5.18 4.36 3.99
CA LEU A 129 -4.37 3.98 5.14
C LEU A 129 -3.95 2.52 4.97
N VAL A 130 -2.65 2.25 4.95
CA VAL A 130 -2.13 0.89 4.85
C VAL A 130 -1.51 0.49 6.18
N GLU A 131 -2.10 -0.52 6.82
CA GLU A 131 -1.62 -1.09 8.07
C GLU A 131 -0.91 -2.41 7.81
N TRP A 132 0.35 -2.50 8.24
CA TRP A 132 1.01 -3.79 8.42
C TRP A 132 0.61 -4.35 9.79
N TYR A 133 0.04 -5.56 9.81
CA TYR A 133 -0.37 -6.21 11.05
C TYR A 133 0.77 -6.56 12.00
N ASN A 134 0.58 -6.20 13.28
CA ASN A 134 1.45 -6.63 14.37
C ASN A 134 1.24 -8.14 14.63
N VAL A 135 2.31 -8.88 14.95
CA VAL A 135 2.23 -10.32 15.25
C VAL A 135 2.80 -10.70 16.62
N THR A 136 3.00 -9.74 17.52
CA THR A 136 3.59 -9.97 18.85
C THR A 136 2.78 -11.00 19.64
N ASN A 137 1.46 -11.04 19.44
CA ASN A 137 0.56 -12.02 20.06
C ASN A 137 0.48 -13.37 19.33
N GLY A 138 1.30 -13.59 18.29
CA GLY A 138 1.34 -14.84 17.51
C GLY A 138 0.31 -14.92 16.37
N PHE A 139 -0.38 -13.83 16.05
CA PHE A 139 -1.36 -13.73 14.96
C PHE A 139 -1.42 -12.30 14.41
N ASP A 140 -2.02 -12.09 13.25
CA ASP A 140 -2.23 -10.75 12.68
C ASP A 140 -3.17 -9.90 13.53
N ALA A 141 -2.63 -8.90 14.22
CA ALA A 141 -3.39 -7.93 15.01
C ALA A 141 -3.46 -6.58 14.28
N GLU A 142 -4.69 -6.09 14.11
CA GLU A 142 -5.04 -4.81 13.47
C GLU A 142 -5.14 -3.66 14.47
N ASN A 143 -4.01 -3.35 15.12
CA ASN A 143 -3.98 -2.38 16.22
C ASN A 143 -4.42 -0.97 15.82
N LEU A 144 -4.04 -0.47 14.64
CA LEU A 144 -4.48 0.86 14.20
C LEU A 144 -6.00 0.86 14.01
N TRP A 145 -6.56 -0.18 13.41
CA TRP A 145 -8.02 -0.32 13.34
C TRP A 145 -8.67 -0.38 14.72
N PHE A 146 -8.14 -1.17 15.67
CA PHE A 146 -8.73 -1.29 17.01
C PHE A 146 -8.88 0.03 17.75
N TYR A 147 -7.97 0.98 17.54
CA TYR A 147 -8.02 2.27 18.23
C TYR A 147 -8.64 3.40 17.42
N ASP A 148 -8.52 3.39 16.08
CA ASP A 148 -8.85 4.56 15.27
C ASP A 148 -10.06 4.37 14.34
N TRP A 149 -10.77 3.23 14.41
CA TRP A 149 -11.84 2.92 13.45
C TRP A 149 -12.90 4.02 13.32
N GLU A 150 -13.28 4.68 14.42
CA GLU A 150 -14.31 5.74 14.40
C GLU A 150 -13.87 6.92 13.52
N HIS A 151 -12.60 7.32 13.62
CA HIS A 151 -12.03 8.38 12.79
C HIS A 151 -11.89 7.91 11.33
N ILE A 152 -11.43 6.68 11.12
CA ILE A 152 -11.27 6.09 9.78
C ILE A 152 -12.61 6.12 9.03
N LEU A 153 -13.68 5.67 9.68
CA LEU A 153 -15.03 5.62 9.10
C LEU A 153 -15.69 7.00 8.98
N GLY A 154 -15.49 7.86 9.99
CA GLY A 154 -16.07 9.21 10.04
C GLY A 154 -15.54 10.12 8.92
N GLU A 155 -14.25 10.05 8.65
CA GLU A 155 -13.59 10.88 7.64
C GLU A 155 -13.58 10.28 6.24
N GLY A 156 -14.09 9.06 6.04
CA GLY A 156 -14.19 8.49 4.70
C GLY A 156 -12.88 7.88 4.17
N TYR A 157 -11.98 7.43 5.05
CA TYR A 157 -10.75 6.76 4.62
C TYR A 157 -11.05 5.37 4.04
N VAL A 158 -10.19 4.91 3.14
CA VAL A 158 -10.04 3.47 2.86
C VAL A 158 -8.93 2.94 3.75
N TRP A 159 -9.17 1.84 4.44
CA TRP A 159 -8.16 1.14 5.24
C TRP A 159 -7.83 -0.20 4.59
N VAL A 160 -6.53 -0.52 4.53
CA VAL A 160 -6.01 -1.77 3.99
C VAL A 160 -5.07 -2.39 5.01
N GLY A 161 -5.50 -3.48 5.63
CA GLY A 161 -4.64 -4.28 6.51
C GLY A 161 -3.91 -5.36 5.73
N VAL A 162 -2.61 -5.54 5.98
CA VAL A 162 -1.72 -6.44 5.21
C VAL A 162 -1.02 -7.44 6.12
N SER A 163 -1.16 -8.73 5.79
CA SER A 163 -0.38 -9.81 6.39
C SER A 163 1.05 -9.81 5.84
N ALA A 164 1.96 -9.08 6.49
CA ALA A 164 3.34 -8.93 6.03
C ALA A 164 4.34 -9.90 6.69
N GLN A 165 3.90 -10.71 7.65
CA GLN A 165 4.76 -11.57 8.47
C GLN A 165 4.30 -13.02 8.43
N THR A 166 5.27 -13.94 8.35
CA THR A 166 5.02 -15.40 8.29
C THR A 166 4.22 -15.92 9.48
N ILE A 167 4.37 -15.33 10.67
CA ILE A 167 3.61 -15.71 11.86
C ILE A 167 2.11 -15.55 11.64
N GLY A 168 1.69 -14.41 11.09
CA GLY A 168 0.29 -14.13 10.79
C GLY A 168 -0.29 -15.10 9.77
N VAL A 169 0.40 -15.28 8.64
CA VAL A 169 0.00 -16.21 7.58
C VAL A 169 -0.15 -17.64 8.10
N ASN A 170 0.84 -18.14 8.84
CA ASN A 170 0.81 -19.50 9.40
C ASN A 170 -0.35 -19.70 10.39
N THR A 171 -0.69 -18.66 11.16
CA THR A 171 -1.82 -18.75 12.09
C THR A 171 -3.16 -18.75 11.35
N LEU A 172 -3.29 -18.02 10.25
CA LEU A 172 -4.50 -18.03 9.42
C LEU A 172 -4.75 -19.39 8.75
N THR A 173 -3.70 -20.04 8.24
CA THR A 173 -3.82 -21.40 7.69
C THR A 173 -4.27 -22.41 8.75
N LYS A 174 -3.91 -22.21 10.02
CA LYS A 174 -4.41 -23.03 11.13
C LYS A 174 -5.85 -22.66 11.52
N TRP A 175 -6.19 -21.38 11.45
CA TRP A 175 -7.51 -20.84 11.77
C TRP A 175 -8.60 -21.43 10.87
N ASN A 176 -8.32 -21.50 9.57
CA ASN A 176 -9.14 -22.20 8.60
C ASN A 176 -8.26 -22.83 7.51
N PRO A 177 -7.99 -24.14 7.57
CA PRO A 177 -7.16 -24.84 6.58
C PRO A 177 -7.74 -24.89 5.16
N GLY A 178 -9.03 -24.57 4.99
CA GLY A 178 -9.71 -24.53 3.70
C GLY A 178 -9.66 -23.17 3.00
N ARG A 179 -8.98 -22.18 3.59
CA ARG A 179 -8.82 -20.82 3.05
C ARG A 179 -7.35 -20.49 2.81
#